data_AF-A0A4U2XZR5-F1
#
_entry.id   AF-A0A4U2XZR5-F1
#
_cell.length_a   1.000
_cell.length_b   1.000
_cell.length_c   1.000
_cell.angle_alpha   90.00
_cell.angle_beta   90.00
_cell.angle_gamma   90.00
#
_symmetry.space_group_name_H-M   'P 1'
#
loop_
_entity.id
_entity.type
_entity.pdbx_description
1 polymer ?
#
loop_
_entity_poly.entity_id
_entity_poly.type
_entity_poly.pdbx_seq_one_letter_code
_entity_poly.pdbx_strand_id
1 'polypeptide(L)'
;MTKFNVGDKVVPISKTVGGYGRLEESCAWNRVKSNKKPFLYVTGFEENDKFYICGVEEGRGIDFFNESDLIPYKKETKNERITTLENEVAELKLIVHELRERPQLTTVINNATQGPSTTNTVEDIIEFEGNQYCKVDRKACEGDVVIITNEAEETCEIQKNKPYKVDEHNQIAGSTHPYRYKVYRDQYNRTPETVDVYELIEGGLNPQIPIVDEMIEPLTPNQQRAAIIEKAKQFVEEKLKLLISYDFVVINNGTKLYSRQRFQEFKLTTTKCSPNDVFNEHIGKAIALGRALGLDVSEFEQAAQPTEFTKGQIVVGGSTYREPREVTKVTHDDHVYRKPIGGNDFDDSWCNAKYLTIINDTNA
;
A
#
# COMPACT_ATOMS: atom_id res chain seq x y z
N MET A 1 -45.19 -0.22 -14.59
CA MET A 1 -44.03 -0.90 -13.99
C MET A 1 -43.31 0.12 -13.13
N THR A 2 -43.04 -0.20 -11.87
CA THR A 2 -42.20 0.62 -11.00
C THR A 2 -40.75 0.50 -11.48
N LYS A 3 -40.01 1.61 -11.52
CA LYS A 3 -38.58 1.63 -11.92
C LYS A 3 -37.68 0.88 -10.94
N PHE A 4 -38.08 0.78 -9.67
CA PHE A 4 -37.37 0.06 -8.63
C PHE A 4 -38.28 -1.00 -7.99
N ASN A 5 -37.68 -2.09 -7.51
CA ASN A 5 -38.35 -3.18 -6.80
C ASN A 5 -37.98 -3.19 -5.32
N VAL A 6 -38.82 -3.80 -4.49
CA VAL A 6 -38.50 -4.04 -3.08
C VAL A 6 -37.22 -4.87 -2.98
N GLY A 7 -36.26 -4.39 -2.19
CA GLY A 7 -34.92 -4.94 -2.04
C GLY A 7 -33.84 -4.23 -2.86
N ASP A 8 -34.21 -3.40 -3.85
CA ASP A 8 -33.24 -2.65 -4.63
C ASP A 8 -32.47 -1.65 -3.76
N LYS A 9 -31.19 -1.47 -4.08
CA LYS A 9 -30.34 -0.46 -3.45
C LYS A 9 -30.41 0.83 -4.26
N VAL A 10 -30.70 1.94 -3.59
CA VAL A 10 -30.89 3.24 -4.22
C VAL A 10 -30.13 4.33 -3.47
N VAL A 11 -29.73 5.36 -4.19
CA VAL A 11 -29.12 6.58 -3.63
C VAL A 11 -30.11 7.72 -3.82
N PRO A 12 -30.56 8.39 -2.74
CA PRO A 12 -31.36 9.59 -2.87
C PRO A 12 -30.48 10.78 -3.27
N ILE A 13 -30.80 11.39 -4.40
CA ILE A 13 -30.12 12.59 -4.92
C ILE A 13 -30.87 13.88 -4.56
N SER A 14 -32.16 13.77 -4.24
CA SER A 14 -32.99 14.86 -3.72
C SER A 14 -34.14 14.29 -2.89
N LYS A 15 -35.04 15.15 -2.40
CA LYS A 15 -36.29 14.73 -1.76
C LYS A 15 -37.36 15.77 -2.04
N THR A 16 -38.33 15.40 -2.87
CA THR A 16 -39.37 16.31 -3.38
C THR A 16 -40.78 15.86 -2.99
N VAL A 17 -40.91 14.79 -2.21
CA VAL A 17 -42.20 14.31 -1.69
C VAL A 17 -42.77 15.35 -0.70
N GLY A 18 -43.94 15.90 -1.04
CA GLY A 18 -44.60 16.94 -0.23
C GLY A 18 -44.98 16.44 1.15
N GLY A 19 -44.73 17.25 2.19
CA GLY A 19 -45.11 16.93 3.58
C GLY A 19 -44.10 16.09 4.37
N TYR A 20 -43.01 15.61 3.75
CA TYR A 20 -42.02 14.73 4.39
C TYR A 20 -40.64 15.36 4.58
N GLY A 21 -40.53 16.69 4.51
CA GLY A 21 -39.27 17.42 4.75
C GLY A 21 -38.25 17.28 3.61
N ARG A 22 -37.05 17.83 3.82
CA ARG A 22 -35.96 17.83 2.81
C ARG A 22 -35.02 16.64 2.98
N LEU A 23 -34.14 16.43 2.00
CA LEU A 23 -33.18 15.31 2.02
C LEU A 23 -32.22 15.41 3.21
N GLU A 24 -31.84 16.63 3.60
CA GLU A 24 -30.95 16.90 4.74
C GLU A 24 -31.60 16.54 6.09
N GLU A 25 -32.94 16.52 6.12
CA GLU A 25 -33.75 16.17 7.29
C GLU A 25 -34.10 14.68 7.33
N SER A 26 -33.77 13.94 6.27
CA SER A 26 -34.05 12.51 6.17
C SER A 26 -33.27 11.73 7.22
N CYS A 27 -34.00 11.19 8.20
CA CYS A 27 -33.42 10.39 9.28
C CYS A 27 -32.82 9.08 8.75
N ALA A 28 -33.45 8.46 7.74
CA ALA A 28 -32.96 7.28 7.07
C ALA A 28 -31.64 7.55 6.35
N TRP A 29 -31.58 8.65 5.60
CA TRP A 29 -30.40 9.02 4.82
C TRP A 29 -29.21 9.43 5.71
N ASN A 30 -29.47 10.24 6.74
CA ASN A 30 -28.44 10.63 7.70
C ASN A 30 -27.88 9.42 8.46
N ARG A 31 -28.72 8.42 8.76
CA ARG A 31 -28.27 7.20 9.44
C ARG A 31 -27.37 6.33 8.57
N VAL A 32 -27.65 6.19 7.27
CA VAL A 32 -26.75 5.43 6.38
C VAL A 32 -25.43 6.18 6.16
N LYS A 33 -25.45 7.51 6.02
CA LYS A 33 -24.23 8.34 5.96
C LYS A 33 -23.35 8.17 7.19
N SER A 34 -23.91 8.29 8.40
CA SER A 34 -23.16 8.11 9.64
C SER A 34 -22.56 6.71 9.79
N ASN A 35 -23.23 5.69 9.25
CA ASN A 35 -22.74 4.32 9.22
C ASN A 35 -21.84 4.00 8.01
N LYS A 36 -21.43 5.02 7.23
CA LYS A 36 -20.62 4.87 6.01
C LYS A 36 -21.24 3.92 4.98
N LYS A 37 -22.56 3.75 4.98
CA LYS A 37 -23.33 3.02 3.96
C LYS A 37 -23.80 4.02 2.90
N PRO A 38 -23.46 3.85 1.60
CA PRO A 38 -23.75 4.85 0.57
C PRO A 38 -25.13 4.70 -0.09
N PHE A 39 -26.04 3.88 0.45
CA PHE A 39 -27.33 3.59 -0.18
C PHE A 39 -28.43 3.28 0.86
N LEU A 40 -29.68 3.37 0.43
CA LEU A 40 -30.90 2.89 1.10
C LEU A 40 -31.45 1.66 0.36
N TYR A 41 -32.29 0.88 1.04
CA TYR A 41 -33.07 -0.18 0.42
C TYR A 41 -34.49 0.31 0.13
N VAL A 42 -35.02 -0.02 -1.04
CA VAL A 42 -36.45 0.11 -1.31
C VAL A 42 -37.18 -0.96 -0.50
N THR A 43 -38.02 -0.54 0.43
CA THR A 43 -38.78 -1.44 1.33
C THR A 43 -40.24 -1.58 0.92
N GLY A 44 -40.75 -0.68 0.08
CA GLY A 44 -42.14 -0.69 -0.38
C GLY A 44 -42.44 0.44 -1.36
N PHE A 45 -43.66 0.45 -1.86
CA PHE A 45 -44.17 1.47 -2.76
C PHE A 45 -45.64 1.74 -2.42
N GLU A 46 -46.02 3.01 -2.30
CA GLU A 46 -47.41 3.40 -2.06
C GLU A 46 -48.08 3.74 -3.41
N GLU A 47 -49.04 2.92 -3.83
CA GLU A 47 -49.63 3.01 -5.17
C GLU A 47 -50.47 4.28 -5.37
N ASN A 48 -51.11 4.78 -4.30
CA ASN A 48 -52.01 5.92 -4.37
C ASN A 48 -51.28 7.24 -4.62
N ASP A 49 -50.13 7.43 -3.96
CA ASP A 49 -49.37 8.67 -3.97
C ASP A 49 -48.04 8.55 -4.75
N LYS A 50 -47.75 7.37 -5.31
CA LYS A 50 -46.63 7.08 -6.21
C LYS A 50 -45.23 7.39 -5.66
N PHE A 51 -45.02 7.19 -4.36
CA PHE A 51 -43.69 7.31 -3.75
C PHE A 51 -43.12 5.95 -3.32
N TYR A 52 -41.80 5.87 -3.30
CA TYR A 52 -41.04 4.75 -2.78
C TYR A 52 -40.76 4.94 -1.30
N ILE A 53 -40.89 3.86 -0.54
CA ILE A 53 -40.52 3.78 0.86
C ILE A 53 -39.10 3.22 0.91
N CYS A 54 -38.14 3.97 1.46
CA CYS A 54 -36.73 3.59 1.51
C CYS A 54 -36.20 3.58 2.95
N GLY A 55 -35.35 2.62 3.31
CA GLY A 55 -34.85 2.44 4.67
C GLY A 55 -33.45 1.82 4.78
N VAL A 56 -32.94 1.73 6.02
CA VAL A 56 -31.54 1.37 6.33
C VAL A 56 -31.30 -0.15 6.34
N GLU A 57 -32.33 -0.95 6.65
CA GLU A 57 -32.43 -2.43 6.54
C GLU A 57 -33.80 -2.86 7.09
N GLU A 58 -34.45 -3.87 6.50
CA GLU A 58 -35.63 -4.60 7.03
C GLU A 58 -36.67 -3.74 7.78
N GLY A 59 -37.05 -2.60 7.21
CA GLY A 59 -38.20 -1.79 7.68
C GLY A 59 -37.95 -0.88 8.89
N ARG A 60 -36.72 -0.72 9.40
CA ARG A 60 -36.45 0.27 10.49
C ARG A 60 -35.90 1.58 9.94
N GLY A 61 -36.53 2.70 10.34
CA GLY A 61 -36.14 4.05 9.93
C GLY A 61 -36.40 4.26 8.44
N ILE A 62 -37.68 4.31 8.08
CA ILE A 62 -38.15 4.50 6.70
C ILE A 62 -38.31 5.98 6.38
N ASP A 63 -38.21 6.29 5.10
CA ASP A 63 -38.48 7.61 4.55
C ASP A 63 -39.03 7.51 3.12
N PHE A 64 -39.63 8.57 2.62
CA PHE A 64 -40.41 8.58 1.38
C PHE A 64 -39.73 9.40 0.28
N PHE A 65 -39.67 8.84 -0.93
CA PHE A 65 -38.99 9.44 -2.08
C PHE A 65 -39.79 9.29 -3.36
N ASN A 66 -39.78 10.31 -4.23
CA ASN A 66 -40.30 10.15 -5.58
C ASN A 66 -39.34 9.31 -6.43
N GLU A 67 -39.84 8.74 -7.52
CA GLU A 67 -38.99 8.01 -8.47
C GLU A 67 -37.82 8.85 -9.01
N SER A 68 -38.07 10.14 -9.24
CA SER A 68 -37.08 11.12 -9.73
C SER A 68 -36.00 11.45 -8.71
N ASP A 69 -36.27 11.19 -7.43
CA ASP A 69 -35.36 11.52 -6.33
C ASP A 69 -34.31 10.43 -6.12
N LEU A 70 -34.45 9.28 -6.79
CA LEU A 70 -33.67 8.07 -6.58
C LEU A 70 -32.89 7.69 -7.84
N ILE A 71 -31.65 7.24 -7.63
CA ILE A 71 -30.85 6.55 -8.64
C ILE A 71 -30.47 5.15 -8.15
N PRO A 72 -30.31 4.16 -9.05
CA PRO A 72 -29.81 2.84 -8.67
C PRO A 72 -28.41 2.97 -8.05
N TYR A 73 -28.19 2.30 -6.93
CA TYR A 73 -26.85 2.18 -6.36
C TYR A 73 -26.05 1.15 -7.16
N LYS A 74 -25.05 1.61 -7.89
CA LYS A 74 -24.03 0.76 -8.52
C LYS A 74 -22.77 0.84 -7.68
N LYS A 75 -22.30 -0.31 -7.16
CA LYS A 75 -20.98 -0.38 -6.54
C LYS A 75 -19.95 -0.19 -7.65
N GLU A 76 -19.21 0.92 -7.62
CA GLU A 76 -18.12 1.16 -8.56
C GLU A 76 -17.15 -0.02 -8.53
N THR A 77 -16.81 -0.52 -9.71
CA THR A 77 -15.80 -1.56 -9.85
C THR A 77 -14.42 -0.95 -9.60
N LYS A 78 -13.46 -1.78 -9.16
CA LYS A 78 -12.06 -1.35 -8.94
C LYS A 78 -11.48 -0.68 -10.20
N ASN A 79 -11.85 -1.17 -11.38
CA ASN A 79 -11.38 -0.63 -12.66
C ASN A 79 -11.97 0.75 -12.95
N GLU A 80 -13.26 0.98 -12.70
CA GLU A 80 -13.87 2.31 -12.86
C GLU A 80 -13.22 3.34 -11.92
N ARG A 81 -12.88 2.95 -10.68
CA ARG A 81 -12.19 3.83 -9.72
C ARG A 81 -10.75 4.14 -10.12
N ILE A 82 -10.04 3.14 -10.66
CA ILE A 82 -8.67 3.32 -11.19
C ILE A 82 -8.72 4.30 -12.36
N THR A 83 -9.64 4.11 -13.32
CA THR A 83 -9.76 5.00 -14.48
C THR A 83 -10.10 6.44 -14.08
N THR A 84 -10.99 6.65 -13.10
CA THR A 84 -11.28 8.00 -12.59
C THR A 84 -10.05 8.65 -11.96
N LEU A 85 -9.31 7.92 -11.12
CA LEU A 85 -8.09 8.43 -10.49
C LEU A 85 -6.97 8.71 -11.51
N GLU A 86 -6.82 7.86 -12.53
CA GLU A 86 -5.86 8.07 -13.61
C GLU A 86 -6.18 9.35 -14.39
N ASN A 87 -7.46 9.62 -14.65
CA ASN A 87 -7.90 10.86 -15.33
C ASN A 87 -7.66 12.10 -14.46
N GLU A 88 -7.99 12.06 -13.16
CA GLU A 88 -7.72 13.17 -12.23
C GLU A 88 -6.22 13.46 -12.13
N VAL A 89 -5.39 12.42 -12.04
CA VAL A 89 -3.94 12.57 -12.03
C VAL A 89 -3.42 13.13 -13.35
N ALA A 90 -4.00 12.76 -14.49
CA ALA A 90 -3.64 13.31 -15.79
C ALA A 90 -3.99 14.80 -15.90
N GLU A 91 -5.17 15.21 -15.43
CA GLU A 91 -5.56 16.63 -15.37
C GLU A 91 -4.67 17.44 -14.43
N LEU A 92 -4.36 16.91 -13.24
CA LEU A 92 -3.45 17.58 -12.30
C LEU A 92 -2.05 17.73 -12.88
N LYS A 93 -1.55 16.72 -13.62
CA LYS A 93 -0.26 16.82 -14.32
C LYS A 93 -0.28 17.93 -15.37
N LEU A 94 -1.37 18.09 -16.12
CA LEU A 94 -1.52 19.18 -17.09
C LEU A 94 -1.54 20.55 -16.40
N ILE A 95 -2.29 20.70 -15.31
CA ILE A 95 -2.35 21.96 -14.54
C ILE A 95 -0.96 22.29 -13.96
N VAL A 96 -0.26 21.31 -13.38
CA VAL A 96 1.09 21.52 -12.84
C VAL A 96 2.07 21.91 -13.93
N HIS A 97 1.98 21.29 -15.11
CA HIS A 97 2.83 21.65 -16.24
C HIS A 97 2.55 23.09 -16.71
N GLU A 98 1.27 23.47 -16.84
CA GLU A 98 0.86 24.82 -17.23
C GLU A 98 1.29 25.88 -16.20
N LEU A 99 1.20 25.56 -14.91
CA LEU A 99 1.66 26.46 -13.85
C LEU A 99 3.19 26.61 -13.83
N ARG A 100 3.94 25.56 -14.17
CA ARG A 100 5.41 25.61 -14.31
C ARG A 100 5.86 26.43 -15.53
N GLU A 101 5.04 26.44 -16.59
CA GLU A 101 5.33 27.20 -17.82
C GLU A 101 4.94 28.68 -17.73
N ARG A 102 4.25 29.13 -16.65
CA ARG A 102 3.91 30.55 -16.44
C ARG A 102 5.11 31.31 -15.84
N PRO A 103 5.76 32.22 -16.59
CA PRO A 103 6.99 32.88 -16.14
C PRO A 103 6.80 33.97 -15.07
N GLN A 104 5.58 34.20 -14.59
CA GLN A 104 5.21 35.44 -13.88
C GLN A 104 4.85 35.25 -12.40
N LEU A 105 4.99 34.05 -11.83
CA LEU A 105 4.65 33.79 -10.41
C LEU A 105 5.88 33.67 -9.48
N THR A 106 7.09 33.55 -10.03
CA THR A 106 8.34 33.47 -9.26
C THR A 106 8.71 34.77 -8.56
N THR A 107 8.14 35.93 -8.96
CA THR A 107 8.50 37.23 -8.36
C THR A 107 7.65 37.62 -7.14
N VAL A 108 6.48 37.01 -6.93
CA VAL A 108 5.56 37.42 -5.84
C VAL A 108 5.76 36.61 -4.56
N ILE A 109 6.26 35.37 -4.65
CA ILE A 109 6.39 34.49 -3.48
C ILE A 109 7.59 34.88 -2.59
N ASN A 110 8.62 35.51 -3.16
CA ASN A 110 9.86 35.83 -2.42
C ASN A 110 9.74 36.95 -1.37
N ASN A 111 8.62 37.68 -1.31
CA ASN A 111 8.45 38.80 -0.39
C ASN A 111 7.51 38.53 0.80
N ALA A 112 6.95 37.32 0.91
CA ALA A 112 5.90 37.05 1.89
C ALA A 112 6.08 35.74 2.66
N THR A 113 7.27 35.43 3.19
CA THR A 113 7.37 34.55 4.38
C THR A 113 8.70 34.74 5.11
N GLN A 114 8.78 35.75 5.98
CA GLN A 114 9.67 35.66 7.14
C GLN A 114 8.99 34.77 8.19
N GLY A 115 9.42 33.52 8.26
CA GLY A 115 9.05 32.54 9.29
C GLY A 115 9.83 31.25 9.05
N PRO A 116 10.30 30.54 10.08
CA PRO A 116 11.21 29.41 9.91
C PRO A 116 10.42 28.24 9.32
N SER A 117 10.51 28.06 8.01
CA SER A 117 9.92 26.95 7.29
C SER A 117 11.04 26.01 6.88
N THR A 118 11.13 24.86 7.54
CA THR A 118 11.92 23.70 7.12
C THR A 118 11.30 23.08 5.89
N THR A 119 11.48 23.73 4.74
CA THR A 119 11.17 23.16 3.43
C THR A 119 12.44 23.27 2.60
N ASN A 120 13.25 22.20 2.58
CA ASN A 120 14.46 22.13 1.76
C ASN A 120 14.05 22.29 0.29
N THR A 121 14.55 23.32 -0.36
CA THR A 121 14.31 23.55 -1.78
C THR A 121 15.29 22.71 -2.61
N VAL A 122 15.00 22.48 -3.89
CA VAL A 122 15.84 21.66 -4.80
C VAL A 122 17.26 22.24 -4.95
N GLU A 123 17.48 23.51 -4.62
CA GLU A 123 18.79 24.17 -4.61
C GLU A 123 19.66 23.77 -3.39
N ASP A 124 19.06 23.18 -2.36
CA ASP A 124 19.74 22.79 -1.12
C ASP A 124 20.23 21.34 -1.13
N ILE A 125 20.07 20.61 -2.25
CA ILE A 125 20.52 19.21 -2.38
C ILE A 125 21.48 19.09 -3.57
N ILE A 126 22.64 18.46 -3.35
CA ILE A 126 23.63 18.16 -4.39
C ILE A 126 23.87 16.65 -4.50
N GLU A 127 24.32 16.21 -5.67
CA GLU A 127 24.81 14.85 -5.91
C GLU A 127 26.33 14.86 -6.06
N PHE A 128 27.02 14.03 -5.29
CA PHE A 128 28.48 13.90 -5.32
C PHE A 128 28.89 12.46 -5.01
N GLU A 129 29.77 11.88 -5.84
CA GLU A 129 30.23 10.48 -5.71
C GLU A 129 29.08 9.45 -5.56
N GLY A 130 27.95 9.68 -6.26
CA GLY A 130 26.78 8.79 -6.23
C GLY A 130 25.93 8.89 -4.95
N ASN A 131 26.19 9.89 -4.10
CA ASN A 131 25.43 10.15 -2.89
C ASN A 131 24.76 11.53 -2.94
N GLN A 132 23.66 11.68 -2.21
CA GLN A 132 22.96 12.95 -2.06
C GLN A 132 23.31 13.62 -0.74
N TYR A 133 23.52 14.93 -0.78
CA TYR A 133 23.86 15.73 0.38
C TYR A 133 22.93 16.94 0.50
N CYS A 134 22.48 17.28 1.70
CA CYS A 134 21.67 18.47 1.97
C CYS A 134 22.51 19.58 2.59
N LYS A 135 22.25 20.83 2.19
CA LYS A 135 22.94 22.01 2.74
C LYS A 135 22.60 22.18 4.22
N VAL A 136 23.61 22.41 5.04
CA VAL A 136 23.48 22.57 6.50
C VAL A 136 24.19 23.83 6.99
N ASP A 137 23.54 24.55 7.90
CA ASP A 137 24.09 25.75 8.53
C ASP A 137 24.94 25.40 9.76
N ARG A 138 26.04 24.66 9.54
CA ARG A 138 27.02 24.31 10.59
C ARG A 138 28.44 24.24 10.03
N LYS A 139 29.44 24.16 10.92
CA LYS A 139 30.81 23.86 10.50
C LYS A 139 30.91 22.46 9.91
N ALA A 140 31.74 22.33 8.88
CA ALA A 140 32.05 21.05 8.25
C ALA A 140 32.69 20.09 9.24
N CYS A 141 32.32 18.81 9.16
CA CYS A 141 32.93 17.69 9.84
C CYS A 141 33.30 16.59 8.84
N GLU A 142 34.00 15.56 9.32
CA GLU A 142 34.36 14.39 8.51
C GLU A 142 33.13 13.79 7.80
N GLY A 143 33.28 13.51 6.50
CA GLY A 143 32.23 12.91 5.68
C GLY A 143 31.32 13.91 4.97
N ASP A 144 31.30 15.18 5.39
CA ASP A 144 30.57 16.25 4.69
C ASP A 144 31.19 16.55 3.32
N VAL A 145 30.39 17.20 2.47
CA VAL A 145 30.83 17.79 1.21
C VAL A 145 30.79 19.31 1.34
N VAL A 146 31.84 19.99 0.85
CA VAL A 146 31.93 21.45 0.85
C VAL A 146 32.02 21.99 -0.56
N ILE A 147 31.35 23.12 -0.82
CA ILE A 147 31.47 23.89 -2.05
C ILE A 147 32.00 25.28 -1.71
N ILE A 148 33.10 25.66 -2.35
CA ILE A 148 33.71 26.99 -2.19
C ILE A 148 33.15 27.89 -3.29
N THR A 149 32.36 28.88 -2.89
CA THR A 149 31.63 29.78 -3.81
C THR A 149 32.35 31.11 -4.04
N ASN A 150 33.38 31.41 -3.24
CA ASN A 150 34.15 32.65 -3.33
C ASN A 150 35.13 32.67 -4.53
N GLU A 151 35.35 33.84 -5.11
CA GLU A 151 36.17 34.08 -6.32
C GLU A 151 37.67 34.16 -6.05
N ALA A 152 38.08 34.29 -4.79
CA ALA A 152 39.46 34.64 -4.42
C ALA A 152 40.47 33.47 -4.47
N GLU A 153 40.04 32.24 -4.74
CA GLU A 153 40.90 31.04 -4.61
C GLU A 153 40.67 30.03 -5.74
N GLU A 154 40.74 30.45 -7.00
CA GLU A 154 41.09 29.51 -8.07
C GLU A 154 42.57 29.15 -7.94
N THR A 155 42.83 28.01 -7.29
CA THR A 155 44.14 27.36 -7.34
C THR A 155 44.06 26.22 -8.34
N CYS A 156 45.21 25.66 -8.74
CA CYS A 156 45.24 24.51 -9.63
C CYS A 156 44.52 23.27 -9.07
N GLU A 157 44.27 23.21 -7.75
CA GLU A 157 43.66 22.05 -7.08
C GLU A 157 42.30 22.34 -6.45
N ILE A 158 42.03 23.58 -6.02
CA ILE A 158 40.71 24.02 -5.53
C ILE A 158 40.11 24.97 -6.54
N GLN A 159 39.08 24.48 -7.22
CA GLN A 159 38.24 25.19 -8.18
C GLN A 159 36.93 25.67 -7.52
N LYS A 160 36.51 26.87 -7.91
CA LYS A 160 35.24 27.48 -7.53
C LYS A 160 34.06 26.59 -7.93
N ASN A 161 33.03 26.54 -7.09
CA ASN A 161 31.78 25.79 -7.30
C ASN A 161 31.96 24.28 -7.53
N LYS A 162 33.13 23.73 -7.19
CA LYS A 162 33.37 22.30 -7.23
C LYS A 162 33.19 21.70 -5.83
N PRO A 163 32.50 20.55 -5.71
CA PRO A 163 32.34 19.85 -4.44
C PRO A 163 33.62 19.10 -4.04
N TYR A 164 33.89 19.09 -2.73
CA TYR A 164 35.01 18.35 -2.13
C TYR A 164 34.60 17.67 -0.83
N LYS A 165 35.11 16.45 -0.60
CA LYS A 165 34.86 15.70 0.64
C LYS A 165 35.75 16.17 1.77
N VAL A 166 35.23 16.18 3.00
CA VAL A 166 35.99 16.55 4.20
C VAL A 166 36.51 15.31 4.92
N ASP A 167 37.81 15.30 5.22
CA ASP A 167 38.48 14.21 5.93
C ASP A 167 38.41 14.33 7.46
N GLU A 168 38.92 13.31 8.16
CA GLU A 168 38.99 13.23 9.64
C GLU A 168 39.78 14.39 10.29
N HIS A 169 40.57 15.13 9.51
CA HIS A 169 41.37 16.28 9.96
C HIS A 169 40.73 17.64 9.60
N ASN A 170 39.45 17.65 9.17
CA ASN A 170 38.73 18.81 8.65
C ASN A 170 39.45 19.49 7.47
N GLN A 171 40.02 18.67 6.59
CA GLN A 171 40.72 19.08 5.38
C GLN A 171 39.99 18.53 4.15
N ILE A 172 40.18 19.20 3.02
CA ILE A 172 39.62 18.82 1.73
C ILE A 172 40.38 17.60 1.20
N ALA A 173 39.69 16.48 1.07
CA ALA A 173 40.19 15.25 0.47
C ALA A 173 40.16 15.35 -1.06
N GLY A 174 41.25 14.96 -1.74
CA GLY A 174 41.32 14.92 -3.21
C GLY A 174 42.32 15.87 -3.87
N SER A 175 43.13 16.61 -3.09
CA SER A 175 44.30 17.32 -3.63
C SER A 175 45.35 16.31 -4.07
N THR A 176 45.70 16.29 -5.35
CA THR A 176 46.78 15.46 -5.90
C THR A 176 48.15 15.79 -5.32
N HIS A 177 48.29 16.88 -4.57
CA HIS A 177 49.48 17.25 -3.81
C HIS A 177 49.56 16.58 -2.43
N PRO A 178 50.79 16.37 -1.90
CA PRO A 178 51.02 15.89 -0.53
C PRO A 178 50.61 16.90 0.56
N TYR A 179 50.13 18.08 0.16
CA TYR A 179 49.65 19.13 1.07
C TYR A 179 48.14 19.07 1.18
N ARG A 180 47.65 18.75 2.37
CA ARG A 180 46.22 18.76 2.67
C ARG A 180 45.74 20.20 2.89
N TYR A 181 44.62 20.56 2.29
CA TYR A 181 44.06 21.91 2.39
C TYR A 181 43.00 21.99 3.49
N LYS A 182 43.18 22.87 4.47
CA LYS A 182 42.15 23.13 5.50
C LYS A 182 40.87 23.62 4.84
N VAL A 183 39.70 23.16 5.30
CA VAL A 183 38.40 23.65 4.81
C VAL A 183 38.27 25.16 5.02
N TYR A 184 38.63 25.64 6.21
CA TYR A 184 38.59 27.06 6.58
C TYR A 184 39.99 27.68 6.61
N ARG A 185 40.14 28.86 6.00
CA ARG A 185 41.40 29.61 5.95
C ARG A 185 41.13 31.10 5.69
N ASP A 186 41.33 31.92 6.71
CA ASP A 186 41.05 33.37 6.68
C ASP A 186 41.78 34.10 5.54
N GLN A 187 43.01 33.69 5.22
CA GLN A 187 43.84 34.26 4.14
C GLN A 187 43.18 34.16 2.76
N TYR A 188 42.23 33.25 2.57
CA TYR A 188 41.50 33.05 1.33
C TYR A 188 39.99 33.26 1.50
N ASN A 189 39.59 33.88 2.62
CA ASN A 189 38.19 34.14 2.96
C ASN A 189 37.34 32.87 2.86
N ARG A 190 37.85 31.76 3.41
CA ARG A 190 37.12 30.52 3.66
C ARG A 190 36.73 30.44 5.12
N THR A 191 35.51 30.85 5.39
CA THR A 191 34.88 30.90 6.71
C THR A 191 33.58 30.09 6.68
N PRO A 192 32.97 29.78 7.84
CA PRO A 192 31.67 29.11 7.88
C PRO A 192 30.57 29.82 7.09
N GLU A 193 30.69 31.14 6.86
CA GLU A 193 29.71 31.94 6.14
C GLU A 193 29.93 31.96 4.61
N THR A 194 31.08 31.49 4.14
CA THR A 194 31.51 31.59 2.73
C THR A 194 31.76 30.23 2.08
N VAL A 195 31.70 29.16 2.88
CA VAL A 195 31.82 27.77 2.44
C VAL A 195 30.49 27.10 2.69
N ASP A 196 29.85 26.64 1.62
CA ASP A 196 28.61 25.89 1.73
C ASP A 196 28.95 24.46 2.16
N VAL A 197 28.29 23.98 3.22
CA VAL A 197 28.50 22.65 3.81
C VAL A 197 27.27 21.80 3.54
N TYR A 198 27.50 20.56 3.11
CA TYR A 198 26.46 19.61 2.78
C TYR A 198 26.68 18.29 3.54
N GLU A 199 25.66 17.87 4.29
CA GLU A 199 25.64 16.64 5.07
C GLU A 199 25.06 15.48 4.26
N LEU A 200 25.63 14.28 4.42
CA LEU A 200 25.16 13.08 3.73
C LEU A 200 23.73 12.74 4.17
N ILE A 201 22.83 12.58 3.21
CA ILE A 201 21.47 12.09 3.49
C ILE A 201 21.53 10.57 3.60
N GLU A 202 21.71 10.03 4.81
CA GLU A 202 21.61 8.59 5.05
C GLU A 202 20.21 8.08 4.66
N GLY A 203 20.16 7.18 3.67
CA GLY A 203 18.92 6.60 3.17
C GLY A 203 18.27 7.33 1.98
N GLY A 204 18.91 8.37 1.42
CA GLY A 204 18.56 8.99 0.13
C GLY A 204 17.10 9.44 -0.01
N LEU A 205 16.84 10.75 0.06
CA LEU A 205 15.59 11.30 -0.46
C LEU A 205 15.63 11.27 -1.99
N ASN A 206 15.34 10.12 -2.59
CA ASN A 206 15.26 9.99 -4.03
C ASN A 206 13.82 10.22 -4.54
N PRO A 207 13.50 11.42 -5.05
CA PRO A 207 12.54 11.56 -6.13
C PRO A 207 13.26 12.16 -7.35
N GLN A 208 14.19 11.41 -7.93
CA GLN A 208 14.42 11.51 -9.37
C GLN A 208 13.89 10.25 -10.02
N ILE A 209 12.86 10.48 -10.83
CA ILE A 209 12.33 9.55 -11.83
C ILE A 209 13.51 8.99 -12.65
N PRO A 210 13.81 7.68 -12.59
CA PRO A 210 14.57 7.02 -13.63
C PRO A 210 13.55 6.51 -14.66
N ILE A 211 13.46 7.16 -15.82
CA ILE A 211 13.03 6.44 -17.03
C ILE A 211 14.32 6.12 -17.77
N VAL A 212 14.98 5.02 -17.39
CA VAL A 212 15.18 3.83 -18.23
C VAL A 212 15.95 2.74 -17.46
N ASP A 213 15.27 1.59 -17.32
CA ASP A 213 15.81 0.23 -17.26
C ASP A 213 16.75 -0.19 -16.12
N GLU A 214 16.39 0.10 -14.87
CA GLU A 214 16.39 -1.03 -13.93
C GLU A 214 15.04 -1.73 -14.10
N MET A 215 15.07 -2.92 -14.68
CA MET A 215 14.05 -3.92 -14.40
C MET A 215 13.99 -4.03 -12.87
N ILE A 216 13.09 -3.28 -12.23
CA ILE A 216 12.46 -3.76 -11.01
C ILE A 216 11.82 -5.05 -11.49
N GLU A 217 12.54 -6.17 -11.34
CA GLU A 217 11.96 -7.45 -11.66
C GLU A 217 10.65 -7.50 -10.88
N PRO A 218 9.52 -7.61 -11.58
CA PRO A 218 8.24 -7.62 -10.91
C PRO A 218 8.32 -8.71 -9.85
N LEU A 219 7.99 -8.36 -8.60
CA LEU A 219 8.04 -9.29 -7.47
C LEU A 219 7.51 -10.64 -7.93
N THR A 220 8.27 -11.71 -7.69
CA THR A 220 7.84 -13.04 -8.14
C THR A 220 6.50 -13.37 -7.49
N PRO A 221 5.67 -14.25 -8.10
CA PRO A 221 4.40 -14.65 -7.49
C PRO A 221 4.54 -15.11 -6.04
N ASN A 222 5.65 -15.79 -5.71
CA ASN A 222 5.99 -16.19 -4.35
C ASN A 222 6.27 -15.00 -3.42
N GLN A 223 7.03 -14.00 -3.86
CA GLN A 223 7.29 -12.79 -3.08
C GLN A 223 6.01 -11.96 -2.84
N GLN A 224 5.18 -11.80 -3.88
CA GLN A 224 3.88 -11.14 -3.75
C GLN A 224 2.98 -11.87 -2.76
N ARG A 225 2.94 -13.21 -2.87
CA ARG A 225 2.14 -14.05 -1.97
C ARG A 225 2.63 -14.00 -0.53
N ALA A 226 3.94 -14.04 -0.29
CA ALA A 226 4.52 -13.89 1.04
C ALA A 226 4.13 -12.56 1.69
N ALA A 227 4.16 -11.46 0.94
CA ALA A 227 3.73 -10.15 1.44
C ALA A 227 2.24 -10.15 1.84
N ILE A 228 1.38 -10.82 1.07
CA ILE A 228 -0.05 -10.96 1.40
C ILE A 228 -0.26 -11.85 2.64
N ILE A 229 0.52 -12.94 2.80
CA ILE A 229 0.46 -13.80 3.98
C ILE A 229 0.81 -13.02 5.25
N GLU A 230 1.87 -12.21 5.22
CA GLU A 230 2.25 -11.38 6.36
C GLU A 230 1.19 -10.33 6.71
N LYS A 231 0.60 -9.68 5.70
CA LYS A 231 -0.55 -8.79 5.91
C LYS A 231 -1.74 -9.53 6.51
N ALA A 232 -2.03 -10.75 6.06
CA ALA A 232 -3.11 -11.56 6.59
C ALA A 232 -2.90 -11.92 8.07
N LYS A 233 -1.66 -12.26 8.47
CA LYS A 233 -1.29 -12.52 9.86
C LYS A 233 -1.53 -11.28 10.73
N GLN A 234 -1.00 -10.13 10.31
CA GLN A 234 -1.17 -8.86 11.02
C GLN A 234 -2.65 -8.47 11.14
N PHE A 235 -3.41 -8.56 10.05
CA PHE A 235 -4.84 -8.27 10.04
C PHE A 235 -5.61 -9.14 11.04
N VAL A 236 -5.35 -10.45 11.06
CA VAL A 236 -5.99 -11.36 12.03
C VAL A 236 -5.61 -10.97 13.44
N GLU A 237 -4.33 -10.75 13.73
CA GLU A 237 -3.85 -10.39 15.07
C GLU A 237 -4.49 -9.09 15.59
N GLU A 238 -4.49 -8.02 14.78
CA GLU A 238 -5.06 -6.74 15.15
C GLU A 238 -6.55 -6.81 15.42
N LYS A 239 -7.30 -7.52 14.56
CA LYS A 239 -8.76 -7.62 14.70
C LYS A 239 -9.16 -8.59 15.81
N LEU A 240 -8.38 -9.65 16.07
CA LEU A 240 -8.67 -10.60 17.16
C LEU A 240 -8.44 -9.99 18.54
N LYS A 241 -7.46 -9.09 18.70
CA LYS A 241 -7.22 -8.36 19.97
C LYS A 241 -8.47 -7.63 20.46
N LEU A 242 -9.35 -7.22 19.54
CA LEU A 242 -10.61 -6.55 19.84
C LEU A 242 -11.76 -7.52 20.16
N LEU A 243 -11.55 -8.83 19.99
CA LEU A 243 -12.59 -9.85 19.90
C LEU A 243 -12.20 -11.11 20.70
N ILE A 244 -12.37 -11.03 22.02
CA ILE A 244 -11.98 -12.05 23.03
C ILE A 244 -12.76 -13.39 22.91
N SER A 245 -13.68 -13.50 21.96
CA SER A 245 -14.68 -14.58 21.91
C SER A 245 -14.71 -15.31 20.56
N TYR A 246 -13.66 -15.25 19.76
CA TYR A 246 -13.65 -15.83 18.41
C TYR A 246 -12.61 -16.94 18.29
N ASP A 247 -13.01 -18.04 17.64
CA ASP A 247 -12.15 -19.19 17.39
C ASP A 247 -12.20 -19.61 15.92
N PHE A 248 -11.07 -20.05 15.40
CA PHE A 248 -10.98 -20.60 14.04
C PHE A 248 -10.86 -22.11 14.08
N VAL A 249 -11.53 -22.75 13.12
CA VAL A 249 -11.36 -24.18 12.84
C VAL A 249 -11.03 -24.33 11.36
N VAL A 250 -9.88 -24.92 11.08
CA VAL A 250 -9.41 -25.17 9.70
C VAL A 250 -9.79 -26.59 9.33
N ILE A 251 -10.60 -26.75 8.27
CA ILE A 251 -11.07 -28.05 7.79
C ILE A 251 -11.10 -28.01 6.26
N ASN A 252 -10.44 -28.95 5.60
CA ASN A 252 -10.50 -29.17 4.15
C ASN A 252 -10.31 -27.89 3.32
N ASN A 253 -9.08 -27.38 3.24
CA ASN A 253 -8.68 -26.17 2.50
C ASN A 253 -9.63 -24.97 2.75
N GLY A 254 -10.20 -24.90 3.94
CA GLY A 254 -11.17 -23.88 4.32
C GLY A 254 -11.07 -23.55 5.79
N THR A 255 -11.48 -22.33 6.11
CA THR A 255 -11.45 -21.81 7.48
C THR A 255 -12.87 -21.47 7.91
N LYS A 256 -13.26 -21.99 9.07
CA LYS A 256 -14.51 -21.65 9.74
C LYS A 256 -14.20 -20.75 10.92
N LEU A 257 -15.01 -19.71 11.09
CA LEU A 257 -14.93 -18.81 12.23
C LEU A 257 -16.17 -18.98 13.10
N TYR A 258 -15.92 -19.17 14.39
CA TYR A 258 -16.94 -19.33 15.42
C TYR A 258 -16.82 -18.20 16.43
N SER A 259 -17.97 -17.77 16.96
CA SER A 259 -18.03 -16.90 18.12
C SER A 259 -18.53 -17.69 19.33
N ARG A 260 -17.79 -17.65 20.43
CA ARG A 260 -18.16 -18.17 21.75
C ARG A 260 -18.94 -17.13 22.54
N GLN A 261 -20.27 -17.20 22.50
CA GLN A 261 -21.12 -16.38 23.36
C GLN A 261 -21.77 -17.26 24.43
N ARG A 262 -21.61 -16.92 25.71
CA ARG A 262 -22.27 -17.59 26.84
C ARG A 262 -22.22 -19.14 26.78
N PHE A 263 -21.02 -19.70 26.52
CA PHE A 263 -20.78 -21.14 26.40
C PHE A 263 -21.42 -21.84 25.19
N GLN A 264 -21.90 -21.06 24.20
CA GLN A 264 -22.46 -21.59 22.96
C GLN A 264 -21.65 -21.08 21.75
N GLU A 265 -21.31 -21.99 20.84
CA GLU A 265 -20.55 -21.69 19.62
C GLU A 265 -21.49 -21.36 18.47
N PHE A 266 -21.41 -20.12 17.98
CA PHE A 266 -22.14 -19.67 16.80
C PHE A 266 -21.20 -19.62 15.60
N LYS A 267 -21.49 -20.41 14.57
CA LYS A 267 -20.78 -20.34 13.30
C LYS A 267 -21.11 -19.02 12.62
N LEU A 268 -20.11 -18.17 12.42
CA LEU A 268 -20.31 -16.86 11.79
C LEU A 268 -20.08 -16.92 10.29
N THR A 269 -18.99 -17.56 9.87
CA THR A 269 -18.65 -17.61 8.44
C THR A 269 -17.88 -18.85 8.06
N THR A 270 -17.72 -19.06 6.76
CA THR A 270 -16.82 -20.05 6.19
C THR A 270 -16.15 -19.49 4.96
N THR A 271 -14.86 -19.71 4.87
CA THR A 271 -14.07 -19.48 3.67
C THR A 271 -13.57 -20.82 3.18
N LYS A 272 -13.55 -20.98 1.86
CA LYS A 272 -13.04 -22.18 1.23
C LYS A 272 -12.27 -21.76 0.00
N CYS A 273 -11.06 -22.28 -0.10
CA CYS A 273 -10.20 -22.09 -1.25
C CYS A 273 -10.81 -22.79 -2.48
N SER A 274 -10.63 -22.22 -3.67
CA SER A 274 -10.99 -22.90 -4.91
C SER A 274 -10.22 -24.22 -5.02
N PRO A 275 -10.77 -25.29 -5.62
CA PRO A 275 -10.01 -26.52 -5.86
C PRO A 275 -8.71 -26.33 -6.66
N ASN A 276 -8.62 -25.23 -7.43
CA ASN A 276 -7.46 -24.90 -8.25
C ASN A 276 -6.50 -23.90 -7.59
N ASP A 277 -6.83 -23.40 -6.40
CA ASP A 277 -6.00 -22.43 -5.68
C ASP A 277 -5.14 -23.15 -4.64
N VAL A 278 -3.97 -22.58 -4.35
CA VAL A 278 -3.13 -23.01 -3.24
C VAL A 278 -3.71 -22.49 -1.93
N PHE A 279 -3.99 -23.42 -1.02
CA PHE A 279 -4.54 -23.08 0.29
C PHE A 279 -3.48 -22.47 1.21
N ASN A 280 -3.84 -21.38 1.89
CA ASN A 280 -3.06 -20.83 3.00
C ASN A 280 -3.98 -20.56 4.19
N GLU A 281 -3.64 -21.10 5.37
CA GLU A 281 -4.44 -20.95 6.58
C GLU A 281 -4.60 -19.48 7.00
N HIS A 282 -3.53 -18.69 6.93
CA HIS A 282 -3.55 -17.29 7.38
C HIS A 282 -4.44 -16.44 6.50
N ILE A 283 -4.35 -16.61 5.18
CA ILE A 283 -5.25 -15.96 4.21
C ILE A 283 -6.69 -16.40 4.46
N GLY A 284 -6.93 -17.70 4.65
CA GLY A 284 -8.26 -18.24 4.94
C GLY A 284 -8.88 -17.66 6.22
N LYS A 285 -8.09 -17.49 7.28
CA LYS A 285 -8.48 -16.84 8.55
C LYS A 285 -8.79 -15.35 8.34
N ALA A 286 -7.95 -14.61 7.61
CA ALA A 286 -8.17 -13.19 7.34
C ALA A 286 -9.47 -12.96 6.57
N ILE A 287 -9.72 -13.73 5.51
CA ILE A 287 -10.98 -13.64 4.74
C ILE A 287 -12.17 -13.99 5.64
N ALA A 288 -12.06 -15.00 6.48
CA ALA A 288 -13.16 -15.42 7.35
C ALA A 288 -13.50 -14.30 8.37
N LEU A 289 -12.47 -13.76 9.02
CA LEU A 289 -12.64 -12.68 9.97
C LEU A 289 -13.17 -11.41 9.32
N GLY A 290 -12.59 -10.99 8.19
CA GLY A 290 -13.04 -9.80 7.47
C GLY A 290 -14.50 -9.91 7.02
N ARG A 291 -14.92 -11.07 6.49
CA ARG A 291 -16.33 -11.31 6.12
C ARG A 291 -17.27 -11.27 7.32
N ALA A 292 -16.87 -11.85 8.47
CA ALA A 292 -17.68 -11.77 9.69
C ALA A 292 -17.83 -10.33 10.22
N LEU A 293 -16.82 -9.48 9.99
CA LEU A 293 -16.82 -8.07 10.36
C LEU A 293 -17.41 -7.14 9.28
N GLY A 294 -17.82 -7.66 8.13
CA GLY A 294 -18.33 -6.86 7.01
C GLY A 294 -17.27 -5.97 6.35
N LEU A 295 -15.99 -6.33 6.46
CA LEU A 295 -14.86 -5.62 5.86
C LEU A 295 -14.57 -6.12 4.44
N ASP A 296 -13.92 -5.28 3.65
CA ASP A 296 -13.40 -5.68 2.35
C ASP A 296 -12.21 -6.63 2.52
N VAL A 297 -12.24 -7.75 1.81
CA VAL A 297 -11.23 -8.81 1.86
C VAL A 297 -10.64 -9.11 0.48
N SER A 298 -10.93 -8.27 -0.51
CA SER A 298 -10.53 -8.47 -1.91
C SER A 298 -9.01 -8.62 -2.07
N GLU A 299 -8.21 -8.00 -1.21
CA GLU A 299 -6.75 -8.13 -1.22
C GLU A 299 -6.27 -9.57 -0.93
N PHE A 300 -6.99 -10.29 -0.07
CA PHE A 300 -6.66 -11.66 0.32
C PHE A 300 -7.24 -12.69 -0.66
N GLU A 301 -8.39 -12.38 -1.28
CA GLU A 301 -9.03 -13.24 -2.28
C GLU A 301 -8.26 -13.29 -3.60
N GLN A 302 -7.51 -12.23 -3.91
CA GLN A 302 -6.72 -12.10 -5.15
C GLN A 302 -5.22 -12.33 -4.91
N ALA A 303 -4.85 -13.04 -3.84
CA ALA A 303 -3.47 -13.36 -3.55
C ALA A 303 -2.84 -14.17 -4.70
N ALA A 304 -1.64 -13.76 -5.15
CA ALA A 304 -0.92 -14.47 -6.19
C ALA A 304 -0.71 -15.95 -5.84
N GLN A 305 -0.77 -16.85 -6.83
CA GLN A 305 -0.49 -18.27 -6.65
C GLN A 305 1.02 -18.50 -6.69
N PRO A 306 1.59 -19.33 -5.79
CA PRO A 306 3.02 -19.60 -5.81
C PRO A 306 3.37 -20.48 -7.01
N THR A 307 4.48 -20.15 -7.66
CA THR A 307 5.00 -20.90 -8.82
C THR A 307 6.28 -21.65 -8.49
N GLU A 308 7.00 -21.22 -7.45
CA GLU A 308 8.25 -21.83 -7.01
C GLU A 308 8.05 -22.69 -5.77
N PHE A 309 8.80 -23.80 -5.71
CA PHE A 309 8.78 -24.68 -4.57
C PHE A 309 9.64 -24.12 -3.44
N THR A 310 9.11 -24.12 -2.22
CA THR A 310 9.84 -23.76 -1.00
C THR A 310 9.61 -24.82 0.08
N LYS A 311 10.54 -24.89 1.03
CA LYS A 311 10.46 -25.80 2.18
C LYS A 311 9.17 -25.52 2.97
N GLY A 312 8.47 -26.57 3.42
CA GLY A 312 7.24 -26.48 4.21
C GLY A 312 5.95 -26.44 3.37
N GLN A 313 6.03 -26.22 2.06
CA GLN A 313 4.88 -26.39 1.17
C GLN A 313 4.40 -27.84 1.15
N ILE A 314 3.10 -28.04 0.96
CA ILE A 314 2.49 -29.34 0.72
C ILE A 314 2.18 -29.47 -0.77
N VAL A 315 2.66 -30.57 -1.33
CA VAL A 315 2.55 -30.89 -2.74
C VAL A 315 1.88 -32.25 -2.95
N VAL A 316 1.25 -32.41 -4.11
CA VAL A 316 0.79 -33.71 -4.60
C VAL A 316 1.49 -34.03 -5.91
N GLY A 317 1.82 -35.31 -6.11
CA GLY A 317 2.35 -35.79 -7.37
C GLY A 317 1.25 -36.12 -8.37
N GLY A 318 1.63 -36.29 -9.63
CA GLY A 318 0.77 -36.86 -10.67
C GLY A 318 0.29 -38.30 -10.37
N SER A 319 -0.08 -39.05 -11.41
CA SER A 319 -0.80 -40.35 -11.30
C SER A 319 -0.17 -41.40 -10.36
N THR A 320 1.13 -41.32 -10.08
CA THR A 320 1.88 -42.29 -9.27
C THR A 320 1.87 -42.00 -7.76
N TYR A 321 1.63 -40.75 -7.33
CA TYR A 321 1.71 -40.34 -5.92
C TYR A 321 0.62 -39.30 -5.58
N ARG A 322 -0.61 -39.78 -5.36
CA ARG A 322 -1.76 -38.91 -5.03
C ARG A 322 -1.76 -38.38 -3.59
N GLU A 323 -0.93 -38.96 -2.72
CA GLU A 323 -0.90 -38.57 -1.31
C GLU A 323 -0.15 -37.24 -1.13
N PRO A 324 -0.73 -36.28 -0.38
CA PRO A 324 -0.05 -35.05 -0.01
C PRO A 324 1.26 -35.31 0.74
N ARG A 325 2.30 -34.57 0.37
CA ARG A 325 3.63 -34.65 0.97
C ARG A 325 4.18 -33.27 1.25
N GLU A 326 4.97 -33.13 2.32
CA GLU A 326 5.60 -31.88 2.72
C GLU A 326 6.98 -31.76 2.09
N VAL A 327 7.26 -30.61 1.46
CA VAL A 327 8.56 -30.28 0.88
C VAL A 327 9.57 -30.02 1.98
N THR A 328 10.67 -30.77 1.99
CA THR A 328 11.74 -30.65 3.00
C THR A 328 12.92 -29.85 2.48
N LYS A 329 13.21 -29.95 1.18
CA LYS A 329 14.35 -29.32 0.51
C LYS A 329 14.09 -29.18 -0.99
N VAL A 330 14.53 -28.06 -1.56
CA VAL A 330 14.56 -27.83 -3.01
C VAL A 330 16.00 -27.66 -3.44
N THR A 331 16.36 -28.24 -4.58
CA THR A 331 17.71 -28.16 -5.16
C THR A 331 17.66 -27.48 -6.51
N HIS A 332 18.81 -26.97 -6.97
CA HIS A 332 18.94 -26.24 -8.24
C HIS A 332 18.62 -27.09 -9.48
N ASP A 333 18.58 -28.42 -9.37
CA ASP A 333 18.33 -29.34 -10.49
C ASP A 333 16.83 -29.71 -10.65
N ASP A 334 15.90 -28.86 -10.22
CA ASP A 334 14.45 -29.14 -10.17
C ASP A 334 14.05 -30.37 -9.34
N HIS A 335 14.94 -30.87 -8.47
CA HIS A 335 14.61 -31.95 -7.56
C HIS A 335 14.02 -31.37 -6.26
N VAL A 336 12.78 -31.77 -5.99
CA VAL A 336 12.04 -31.41 -4.78
C VAL A 336 11.98 -32.64 -3.88
N TYR A 337 12.66 -32.54 -2.75
CA TYR A 337 12.62 -33.52 -1.67
C TYR A 337 11.37 -33.30 -0.84
N ARG A 338 10.68 -34.38 -0.54
CA ARG A 338 9.43 -34.37 0.21
C ARG A 338 9.22 -35.68 0.95
N LYS A 339 8.54 -35.58 2.09
CA LYS A 339 8.17 -36.70 2.94
C LYS A 339 6.66 -36.78 3.17
N PRO A 340 6.11 -37.93 3.57
CA PRO A 340 4.73 -38.02 4.06
C PRO A 340 4.47 -36.98 5.16
N ILE A 341 3.28 -36.39 5.19
CA ILE A 341 2.91 -35.43 6.24
C ILE A 341 2.96 -36.12 7.60
N GLY A 342 3.74 -35.57 8.54
CA GLY A 342 3.99 -36.18 9.86
C GLY A 342 4.97 -37.36 9.84
N GLY A 343 5.57 -37.67 8.69
CA GLY A 343 6.59 -38.71 8.53
C GLY A 343 7.97 -38.26 9.01
N ASN A 344 8.87 -39.24 9.15
CA ASN A 344 10.25 -39.00 9.55
C ASN A 344 11.09 -38.55 8.35
N ASP A 345 12.23 -37.91 8.62
CA ASP A 345 13.14 -37.45 7.56
C ASP A 345 13.80 -38.61 6.78
N PHE A 346 13.77 -39.83 7.33
CA PHE A 346 14.21 -41.04 6.63
C PHE A 346 13.30 -41.46 5.47
N ASP A 347 12.05 -40.98 5.46
CA ASP A 347 11.07 -41.23 4.39
C ASP A 347 11.14 -40.18 3.27
N ASP A 348 12.16 -39.32 3.33
CA ASP A 348 12.36 -38.26 2.35
C ASP A 348 12.77 -38.83 1.00
N SER A 349 12.10 -38.37 -0.04
CA SER A 349 12.29 -38.84 -1.40
C SER A 349 12.15 -37.68 -2.38
N TRP A 350 12.96 -37.70 -3.42
CA TRP A 350 12.92 -36.66 -4.43
C TRP A 350 11.90 -36.97 -5.53
N CYS A 351 11.38 -35.92 -6.17
CA CYS A 351 10.74 -36.00 -7.47
C CYS A 351 11.06 -34.73 -8.23
N ASN A 352 11.00 -34.82 -9.55
CA ASN A 352 11.15 -33.65 -10.39
C ASN A 352 9.94 -32.71 -10.22
N ALA A 353 10.23 -31.41 -10.08
CA ALA A 353 9.27 -30.34 -9.85
C ALA A 353 8.09 -30.36 -10.84
N LYS A 354 8.33 -30.73 -12.11
CA LYS A 354 7.29 -30.76 -13.16
C LYS A 354 6.15 -31.76 -12.92
N TYR A 355 6.36 -32.73 -12.03
CA TYR A 355 5.35 -33.72 -11.67
C TYR A 355 4.60 -33.40 -10.38
N LEU A 356 4.88 -32.24 -9.78
CA LEU A 356 4.32 -31.81 -8.52
C LEU A 356 3.41 -30.61 -8.71
N THR A 357 2.39 -30.54 -7.88
CA THR A 357 1.49 -29.39 -7.78
C THR A 357 1.45 -28.94 -6.33
N ILE A 358 1.69 -27.67 -6.08
CA ILE A 358 1.55 -27.05 -4.76
C ILE A 358 0.05 -26.98 -4.46
N ILE A 359 -0.35 -27.45 -3.28
CA ILE A 359 -1.76 -27.43 -2.85
C ILE A 359 -1.97 -26.67 -1.55
N ASN A 360 -0.93 -26.52 -0.74
CA ASN A 360 -0.97 -25.74 0.48
C ASN A 360 0.41 -25.17 0.81
N ASP A 361 0.48 -23.88 1.12
CA ASP A 361 1.73 -23.17 1.43
C ASP A 361 1.71 -22.51 2.83
N THR A 362 0.95 -23.08 3.76
CA THR A 362 0.78 -22.54 5.11
C THR A 362 2.09 -22.50 5.91
N ASN A 363 2.95 -23.51 5.74
CA ASN A 363 4.21 -23.65 6.49
C ASN A 363 5.44 -23.25 5.66
N ALA A 364 5.21 -22.57 4.53
CA ALA A 364 6.19 -22.30 3.49
C ALA A 364 7.14 -21.13 3.79
#